data_AF-A0A7X4I306-F1
#
_entry.id   AF-A0A7X4I306-F1
#
_cell.length_a   1.000
_cell.length_b   1.000
_cell.length_c   1.000
_cell.angle_alpha   90.00
_cell.angle_beta   90.00
_cell.angle_gamma   90.00
#
_symmetry.space_group_name_H-M   'P 1'
#
loop_
_entity.id
_entity.type
_entity.pdbx_description
1 polymer ?
#
loop_
_entity_poly.entity_id
_entity_poly.type
_entity_poly.pdbx_seq_one_letter_code
_entity_poly.pdbx_strand_id
1 'polypeptide(L)'
;MLRDLSAEERASLLDLAAFDRIDEDLTRAVLGSTDALARVVALPAFDGLLLPIGGDRTVRRLHPLRRDHCLDLLLRENPGRRRSLHRRLASPLAERGHLTPAWRHAAEADDTRLPGRLIERFGAYELWMREGVTRIISAARLSDRGPHPAVSTPWLPALHQPVPGVEVRRGSCPLRGPGAVRPMASSATAMAAILAS
;
A
#
# COMPACT_ATOMS: atom_id res chain seq x y z
N MET A 1 -5.39 19.38 -22.57
CA MET A 1 -4.43 18.44 -21.93
C MET A 1 -4.87 16.99 -22.13
N LEU A 2 -5.68 16.35 -21.26
CA LEU A 2 -6.13 14.96 -21.50
C LEU A 2 -7.09 14.79 -22.69
N ARG A 3 -7.70 15.89 -23.15
CA ARG A 3 -8.59 15.92 -24.33
C ARG A 3 -7.84 16.07 -25.66
N ASP A 4 -6.54 16.34 -25.62
CA ASP A 4 -5.72 16.65 -26.79
C ASP A 4 -4.87 15.42 -27.19
N LEU A 5 -4.98 14.33 -26.41
CA LEU A 5 -4.41 13.02 -26.70
C LEU A 5 -5.32 12.25 -27.65
N SER A 6 -4.74 11.44 -28.53
CA SER A 6 -5.47 10.41 -29.26
C SER A 6 -6.14 9.42 -28.29
N ALA A 7 -7.14 8.70 -28.79
CA ALA A 7 -7.84 7.67 -28.02
C ALA A 7 -6.89 6.57 -27.51
N GLU A 8 -5.83 6.24 -28.25
CA GLU A 8 -4.87 5.18 -27.93
C GLU A 8 -3.83 5.62 -26.87
N GLU A 9 -3.33 6.85 -26.96
CA GLU A 9 -2.47 7.45 -25.93
C GLU A 9 -3.23 7.61 -24.61
N ARG A 10 -4.49 8.07 -24.70
CA ARG A 10 -5.39 8.19 -23.54
C ARG A 10 -5.66 6.83 -22.90
N ALA A 11 -5.95 5.79 -23.69
CA ALA A 11 -6.15 4.44 -23.17
C ALA A 11 -4.88 3.89 -22.49
N SER A 12 -3.71 4.08 -23.11
CA SER A 12 -2.42 3.68 -22.56
C SER A 12 -2.12 4.35 -21.21
N LEU A 13 -2.44 5.65 -21.10
CA LEU A 13 -2.30 6.39 -19.85
C LEU A 13 -3.27 5.93 -18.76
N LEU A 14 -4.54 5.68 -19.09
CA LEU A 14 -5.53 5.18 -18.13
C LEU A 14 -5.14 3.79 -17.60
N ASP A 15 -4.56 2.94 -18.46
CA ASP A 15 -4.00 1.66 -18.06
C ASP A 15 -2.80 1.83 -17.11
N LEU A 16 -1.84 2.71 -17.45
CA LEU A 16 -0.68 3.01 -16.60
C LEU A 16 -1.05 3.70 -15.28
N ALA A 17 -2.19 4.40 -15.19
CA ALA A 17 -2.66 4.99 -13.95
C ALA A 17 -3.05 3.95 -12.88
N ALA A 18 -3.29 2.69 -13.28
CA ALA A 18 -3.45 1.61 -12.32
C ALA A 18 -2.15 1.25 -11.59
N PHE A 19 -0.97 1.63 -12.09
CA PHE A 19 0.32 1.22 -11.56
C PHE A 19 0.83 2.18 -10.48
N ASP A 20 1.22 1.64 -9.32
CA ASP A 20 1.90 2.42 -8.25
C ASP A 20 3.40 2.62 -8.53
N ARG A 21 3.99 1.64 -9.23
CA ARG A 21 5.36 1.58 -9.71
C ARG A 21 5.27 1.09 -11.15
N ILE A 22 5.90 1.82 -12.06
CA ILE A 22 5.90 1.56 -13.49
C ILE A 22 7.32 1.19 -13.88
N ASP A 23 7.52 -0.07 -14.27
CA ASP A 23 8.72 -0.59 -14.90
C ASP A 23 8.32 -1.37 -16.16
N GLU A 24 9.23 -1.50 -17.11
CA GLU A 24 8.95 -2.16 -18.40
C GLU A 24 8.47 -3.60 -18.21
N ASP A 25 9.06 -4.35 -17.28
CA ASP A 25 8.73 -5.74 -17.05
C ASP A 25 7.33 -5.92 -16.45
N LEU A 26 6.93 -5.04 -15.51
CA LEU A 26 5.59 -5.05 -14.93
C LEU A 26 4.57 -4.62 -15.98
N THR A 27 4.89 -3.59 -16.77
CA THR A 27 4.02 -3.11 -17.84
C THR A 27 3.79 -4.20 -18.88
N ARG A 28 4.84 -4.92 -19.29
CA ARG A 28 4.78 -6.04 -20.23
C ARG A 28 3.97 -7.21 -19.67
N ALA A 29 4.18 -7.58 -18.40
CA ALA A 29 3.41 -8.66 -17.76
C ALA A 29 1.91 -8.33 -17.59
N VAL A 30 1.60 -7.06 -17.27
CA VAL A 30 0.24 -6.63 -16.90
C VAL A 30 -0.58 -6.16 -18.10
N LEU A 31 0.03 -5.56 -19.12
CA LEU A 31 -0.69 -5.09 -20.33
C LEU A 31 -0.50 -6.02 -21.53
N GLY A 32 0.59 -6.79 -21.58
CA GLY A 32 0.97 -7.57 -22.77
C GLY A 32 1.60 -6.74 -23.88
N SER A 33 1.80 -5.43 -23.65
CA SER A 33 2.41 -4.49 -24.58
C SER A 33 3.74 -3.97 -24.02
N THR A 34 4.77 -3.98 -24.87
CA THR A 34 6.06 -3.30 -24.63
C THR A 34 5.94 -1.78 -24.76
N ASP A 35 5.04 -1.31 -25.62
CA ASP A 35 5.08 0.07 -26.11
C ASP A 35 4.28 1.03 -25.24
N ALA A 36 3.32 0.55 -24.44
CA ALA A 36 2.42 1.41 -23.66
C ALA A 36 3.19 2.41 -22.79
N LEU A 37 4.28 1.98 -22.16
CA LEU A 37 5.17 2.85 -21.39
C LEU A 37 5.95 3.81 -22.31
N ALA A 38 6.59 3.29 -23.37
CA ALA A 38 7.39 4.09 -24.30
C ALA A 38 6.56 5.21 -24.96
N ARG A 39 5.32 4.92 -25.36
CA ARG A 39 4.36 5.88 -25.93
C ARG A 39 4.04 7.00 -24.94
N VAL A 40 3.67 6.67 -23.70
CA VAL A 40 3.34 7.69 -22.68
C VAL A 40 4.57 8.49 -22.24
N VAL A 41 5.77 7.90 -22.30
CA VAL A 41 7.04 8.60 -22.06
C VAL A 41 7.42 9.54 -23.20
N ALA A 42 7.06 9.22 -24.46
CA ALA A 42 7.35 10.07 -25.62
C ALA A 42 6.44 11.32 -25.73
N LEU A 43 5.40 11.43 -24.88
CA LEU A 43 4.47 12.55 -24.89
C LEU A 43 5.05 13.77 -24.13
N PRO A 44 5.26 14.93 -24.78
CA PRO A 44 5.78 16.13 -24.11
C PRO A 44 4.91 16.63 -22.95
N ALA A 45 3.60 16.33 -23.00
CA ALA A 45 2.66 16.67 -21.93
C ALA A 45 2.88 15.89 -20.61
N PHE A 46 3.76 14.89 -20.61
CA PHE A 46 4.11 14.06 -19.44
C PHE A 46 5.54 14.26 -18.93
N ASP A 47 6.32 15.14 -19.55
CA ASP A 47 7.57 15.63 -18.98
C ASP A 47 7.31 16.28 -17.61
N GLY A 48 7.94 15.75 -16.57
CA GLY A 48 7.73 16.13 -15.17
C GLY A 48 6.52 15.48 -14.47
N LEU A 49 5.63 14.78 -15.17
CA LEU A 49 4.53 14.01 -14.56
C LEU A 49 4.92 12.57 -14.22
N LEU A 50 5.90 12.01 -14.92
CA LEU A 50 6.53 10.73 -14.58
C LEU A 50 7.75 10.99 -13.69
N LEU A 51 7.64 10.65 -12.41
CA LEU A 51 8.68 10.84 -11.42
C LEU A 51 9.51 9.55 -11.27
N PRO A 52 10.85 9.59 -11.30
CA PRO A 52 11.68 8.43 -11.00
C PRO A 52 11.51 7.98 -9.54
N ILE A 53 11.62 6.68 -9.27
CA ILE A 53 11.57 6.12 -7.91
C ILE A 53 12.99 5.79 -7.44
N GLY A 54 13.41 6.35 -6.31
CA GLY A 54 14.67 5.97 -5.64
C GLY A 54 15.94 6.32 -6.41
N GLY A 55 15.88 7.27 -7.35
CA GLY A 55 17.01 7.66 -8.22
C GLY A 55 17.16 6.81 -9.48
N ASP A 56 16.49 5.66 -9.56
CA ASP A 56 16.43 4.82 -10.75
C ASP A 56 15.51 5.46 -11.82
N ARG A 57 15.99 5.55 -13.05
CA ARG A 57 15.25 6.11 -14.21
C ARG A 57 14.46 5.05 -14.99
N THR A 58 14.74 3.76 -14.77
CA THR A 58 13.99 2.64 -15.36
C THR A 58 12.64 2.47 -14.68
N VAL A 59 12.56 2.87 -13.40
CA VAL A 59 11.38 2.77 -12.56
C VAL A 59 10.77 4.14 -12.33
N ARG A 60 9.49 4.29 -12.69
CA ARG A 60 8.77 5.58 -12.62
C ARG A 60 7.47 5.43 -11.84
N ARG A 61 6.91 6.54 -11.38
CA ARG A 61 5.52 6.65 -10.93
C ARG A 61 4.85 7.81 -11.63
N LEU A 62 3.58 7.64 -11.95
CA LEU A 62 2.74 8.78 -12.32
C LEU A 62 2.56 9.68 -11.09
N HIS A 63 2.59 11.00 -11.28
CA HIS A 63 2.33 11.97 -10.22
C HIS A 63 0.98 11.67 -9.51
N PRO A 64 0.90 11.63 -8.18
CA PRO A 64 -0.31 11.16 -7.46
C PRO A 64 -1.61 11.82 -7.94
N LEU A 65 -1.66 13.15 -8.00
CA LEU A 65 -2.84 13.89 -8.50
C LEU A 65 -3.29 13.49 -9.91
N ARG A 66 -2.35 13.07 -10.79
CA ARG A 66 -2.67 12.59 -12.14
C ARG A 66 -3.16 11.15 -12.13
N ARG A 67 -2.51 10.31 -11.32
CA ARG A 67 -2.92 8.91 -11.10
C ARG A 67 -4.35 8.84 -10.58
N ASP A 68 -4.68 9.61 -9.54
CA ASP A 68 -5.99 9.59 -8.90
C ASP A 68 -7.07 10.13 -9.84
N HIS A 69 -6.80 11.22 -10.57
CA HIS A 69 -7.71 11.72 -11.62
C HIS A 69 -7.96 10.70 -12.73
N CYS A 70 -6.94 9.97 -13.17
CA CYS A 70 -7.08 8.94 -14.21
C CYS A 70 -7.83 7.70 -13.69
N LEU A 71 -7.65 7.32 -12.42
CA LEU A 71 -8.42 6.24 -11.79
C LEU A 71 -9.89 6.62 -11.60
N ASP A 72 -10.19 7.88 -11.26
CA ASP A 72 -11.55 8.42 -11.21
C ASP A 72 -12.24 8.37 -12.57
N LEU A 73 -11.53 8.75 -13.64
CA LEU A 73 -12.04 8.64 -15.01
C LEU A 73 -12.28 7.17 -15.38
N LEU A 74 -11.32 6.29 -15.11
CA LEU A 74 -11.43 4.86 -15.42
C LEU A 74 -12.56 4.17 -14.62
N LEU A 75 -12.81 4.59 -13.37
CA LEU A 75 -13.94 4.13 -12.57
C LEU A 75 -15.30 4.54 -13.18
N ARG A 76 -15.40 5.75 -13.74
CA ARG A 76 -16.62 6.28 -14.36
C ARG A 76 -16.87 5.71 -15.75
N GLU A 77 -15.81 5.52 -16.54
CA GLU A 77 -15.91 5.09 -17.95
C GLU A 77 -15.89 3.57 -18.11
N ASN A 78 -15.06 2.85 -17.34
CA ASN A 78 -14.95 1.40 -17.43
C ASN A 78 -14.50 0.75 -16.09
N PRO A 79 -15.41 0.62 -15.12
CA PRO A 79 -15.11 0.00 -13.82
C PRO A 79 -14.71 -1.48 -13.94
N GLY A 80 -15.09 -2.16 -15.03
CA GLY A 80 -14.62 -3.51 -15.35
C GLY A 80 -13.13 -3.55 -15.67
N ARG A 81 -12.65 -2.63 -16.53
CA ARG A 81 -11.23 -2.51 -16.88
C ARG A 81 -10.40 -2.10 -15.66
N ARG A 82 -10.88 -1.17 -14.83
CA ARG A 82 -10.22 -0.80 -13.55
C ARG A 82 -9.93 -2.04 -12.70
N ARG A 83 -10.96 -2.82 -12.38
CA ARG A 83 -10.82 -4.04 -11.54
C ARG A 83 -9.95 -5.12 -12.21
N SER A 84 -10.04 -5.28 -13.52
CA SER A 84 -9.18 -6.19 -14.29
C SER A 84 -7.70 -5.83 -14.17
N LEU A 85 -7.35 -4.55 -14.34
CA LEU A 85 -5.97 -4.06 -14.18
C LEU A 85 -5.45 -4.28 -12.76
N HIS A 86 -6.21 -3.89 -11.73
CA HIS A 86 -5.82 -4.14 -10.33
C HIS A 86 -5.62 -5.64 -10.07
N ARG A 87 -6.47 -6.54 -10.59
CA ARG A 87 -6.30 -7.99 -10.46
C ARG A 87 -5.03 -8.49 -11.15
N ARG A 88 -4.74 -8.00 -12.36
CA ARG A 88 -3.54 -8.35 -13.15
C ARG A 88 -2.26 -7.83 -12.51
N LEU A 89 -2.30 -6.68 -11.81
CA LEU A 89 -1.18 -6.10 -11.06
C LEU A 89 -0.84 -6.88 -9.78
N ALA A 90 -1.86 -7.42 -9.10
CA ALA A 90 -1.68 -8.01 -7.78
C ALA A 90 -0.72 -9.21 -7.75
N SER A 91 -0.82 -10.14 -8.71
CA SER A 91 0.02 -11.35 -8.72
C SER A 91 1.51 -11.08 -9.05
N PRO A 92 1.87 -10.34 -10.12
CA PRO A 92 3.27 -10.01 -10.41
C PRO A 92 3.94 -9.17 -9.32
N LEU A 93 3.19 -8.30 -8.63
CA LEU A 93 3.72 -7.56 -7.47
C LEU A 93 4.03 -8.51 -6.30
N ALA A 94 3.16 -9.48 -6.02
CA ALA A 94 3.41 -10.47 -4.97
C ALA A 94 4.62 -11.36 -5.27
N GLU A 95 4.78 -11.79 -6.52
CA GLU A 95 5.93 -12.59 -6.99
C GLU A 95 7.27 -11.85 -6.85
N ARG A 96 7.25 -10.52 -7.02
CA ARG A 96 8.41 -9.63 -6.81
C ARG A 96 8.61 -9.23 -5.33
N GLY A 97 7.84 -9.80 -4.40
CA GLY A 97 7.93 -9.51 -2.97
C GLY A 97 7.37 -8.14 -2.55
N HIS A 98 6.58 -7.48 -3.40
CA HIS A 98 5.87 -6.23 -3.08
C HIS A 98 4.50 -6.54 -2.47
N LEU A 99 4.48 -7.08 -1.25
CA LEU A 99 3.30 -7.70 -0.65
C LEU A 99 2.24 -6.66 -0.24
N THR A 100 2.64 -5.54 0.39
CA THR A 100 1.69 -4.46 0.72
C THR A 100 1.02 -3.85 -0.54
N PRO A 101 1.76 -3.51 -1.63
CA PRO A 101 1.14 -3.14 -2.91
C PRO A 101 0.23 -4.22 -3.48
N ALA A 102 0.67 -5.49 -3.56
CA ALA A 102 -0.13 -6.60 -4.09
C ALA A 102 -1.48 -6.75 -3.37
N TRP A 103 -1.49 -6.64 -2.04
CA TRP A 103 -2.71 -6.68 -1.24
C TRP A 103 -3.63 -5.48 -1.53
N ARG A 104 -3.09 -4.26 -1.65
CA ARG A 104 -3.88 -3.09 -2.06
C ARG A 104 -4.51 -3.28 -3.45
N HIS A 105 -3.77 -3.86 -4.39
CA HIS A 105 -4.31 -4.19 -5.71
C HIS A 105 -5.39 -5.29 -5.66
N ALA A 106 -5.27 -6.28 -4.76
CA ALA A 106 -6.32 -7.26 -4.54
C ALA A 106 -7.62 -6.60 -4.05
N ALA A 107 -7.52 -5.71 -3.05
CA ALA A 107 -8.65 -4.98 -2.49
C ALA A 107 -9.37 -4.10 -3.54
N GLU A 108 -8.61 -3.36 -4.37
CA GLU A 108 -9.18 -2.55 -5.46
C GLU A 108 -9.76 -3.36 -6.64
N ALA A 109 -9.51 -4.68 -6.65
CA ALA A 109 -10.02 -5.63 -7.64
C ALA A 109 -11.17 -6.53 -7.14
N ASP A 110 -11.64 -6.29 -5.91
CA ASP A 110 -12.55 -7.16 -5.16
C ASP A 110 -12.06 -8.63 -5.06
N ASP A 111 -10.73 -8.87 -5.11
CA ASP A 111 -10.15 -10.22 -5.01
C ASP A 111 -9.84 -10.58 -3.56
N THR A 112 -10.83 -11.16 -2.89
CA THR A 112 -10.71 -11.69 -1.52
C THR A 112 -9.82 -12.93 -1.41
N ARG A 113 -9.49 -13.60 -2.53
CA ARG A 113 -8.73 -14.85 -2.51
C ARG A 113 -7.22 -14.61 -2.52
N LEU A 114 -6.73 -13.54 -3.16
CA LEU A 114 -5.29 -13.25 -3.22
C LEU A 114 -4.68 -13.00 -1.82
N PRO A 115 -5.28 -12.20 -0.92
CA PRO A 115 -4.81 -12.04 0.46
C PRO A 115 -4.66 -13.38 1.21
N GLY A 116 -5.65 -14.27 1.09
CA GLY A 116 -5.57 -15.64 1.65
C GLY A 116 -4.36 -16.41 1.14
N ARG A 117 -4.16 -16.44 -0.20
CA ARG A 117 -2.98 -17.09 -0.81
C ARG A 117 -1.65 -16.48 -0.37
N LEU A 118 -1.58 -15.18 -0.09
CA LEU A 118 -0.36 -14.54 0.44
C LEU A 118 -0.08 -14.99 1.88
N ILE A 119 -1.11 -15.07 2.73
CA ILE A 119 -0.99 -15.56 4.10
C ILE A 119 -0.60 -17.05 4.11
N GLU A 120 -1.18 -17.87 3.23
CA GLU A 120 -0.83 -19.29 3.08
C GLU A 120 0.61 -19.48 2.58
N ARG A 121 1.08 -18.64 1.64
CA ARG A 121 2.40 -18.80 1.01
C ARG A 121 3.57 -18.34 1.88
N PHE A 122 3.41 -17.24 2.61
CA PHE A 122 4.49 -16.65 3.43
C PHE A 122 4.27 -16.88 4.93
N GLY A 123 3.06 -17.22 5.37
CA GLY A 123 2.71 -17.24 6.79
C GLY A 123 2.52 -15.83 7.36
N ALA A 124 1.57 -15.68 8.30
CA ALA A 124 1.27 -14.38 8.91
C ALA A 124 2.47 -13.74 9.65
N TYR A 125 3.36 -14.57 10.21
CA TYR A 125 4.55 -14.11 10.94
C TYR A 125 5.64 -13.55 10.02
N GLU A 126 5.99 -14.26 8.93
CA GLU A 126 6.98 -13.76 7.97
C GLU A 126 6.48 -12.48 7.29
N LEU A 127 5.19 -12.44 6.95
CA LEU A 127 4.54 -11.26 6.41
C LEU A 127 4.72 -10.04 7.34
N TRP A 128 4.44 -10.21 8.64
CA TRP A 128 4.67 -9.19 9.66
C TRP A 128 6.14 -8.76 9.68
N MET A 129 7.08 -9.70 9.80
CA MET A 129 8.50 -9.37 9.89
C MET A 129 9.03 -8.61 8.66
N ARG A 130 8.46 -8.85 7.46
CA ARG A 130 8.89 -8.20 6.21
C ARG A 130 8.25 -6.82 5.97
N GLU A 131 6.96 -6.66 6.24
CA GLU A 131 6.20 -5.44 5.89
C GLU A 131 5.92 -4.52 7.10
N GLY A 132 5.88 -5.08 8.31
CA GLY A 132 5.46 -4.44 9.55
C GLY A 132 3.94 -4.43 9.75
N VAL A 133 3.47 -4.62 11.00
CA VAL A 133 2.04 -4.72 11.38
C VAL A 133 1.20 -3.62 10.74
N THR A 134 1.64 -2.36 10.84
CA THR A 134 0.86 -1.19 10.43
C THR A 134 0.52 -1.20 8.95
N ARG A 135 1.42 -1.69 8.08
CA ARG A 135 1.17 -1.77 6.64
C ARG A 135 0.15 -2.86 6.32
N ILE A 136 0.28 -4.02 6.96
CA ILE A 136 -0.63 -5.16 6.79
C ILE A 136 -2.04 -4.80 7.27
N ILE A 137 -2.20 -4.22 8.47
CA ILE A 137 -3.51 -3.76 8.97
C ILE A 137 -4.11 -2.73 8.01
N SER A 138 -3.31 -1.79 7.50
CA SER A 138 -3.81 -0.77 6.57
C SER A 138 -4.29 -1.38 5.24
N ALA A 139 -3.58 -2.38 4.71
CA ALA A 139 -4.00 -3.11 3.51
C ALA A 139 -5.22 -4.01 3.75
N ALA A 140 -5.28 -4.70 4.89
CA ALA A 140 -6.41 -5.53 5.29
C ALA A 140 -7.71 -4.70 5.41
N ARG A 141 -7.65 -3.51 6.03
CA ARG A 141 -8.79 -2.58 6.13
C ARG A 141 -9.36 -2.12 4.78
N LEU A 142 -8.54 -2.08 3.72
CA LEU A 142 -9.04 -1.79 2.37
C LEU A 142 -9.84 -2.97 1.78
N SER A 143 -9.59 -4.19 2.25
CA SER A 143 -10.23 -5.42 1.78
C SER A 143 -11.60 -5.67 2.45
N ASP A 144 -11.87 -5.05 3.60
CA ASP A 144 -13.03 -5.29 4.47
C ASP A 144 -14.35 -4.68 3.95
N ARG A 145 -14.44 -4.44 2.63
CA ARG A 145 -15.62 -3.88 1.94
C ARG A 145 -16.60 -4.95 1.44
N GLY A 146 -16.37 -6.23 1.77
CA GLY A 146 -17.24 -7.35 1.42
C GLY A 146 -17.04 -8.54 2.35
N PRO A 147 -18.02 -9.44 2.48
CA PRO A 147 -17.96 -10.55 3.44
C PRO A 147 -16.89 -11.57 3.01
N HIS A 148 -15.80 -11.66 3.79
CA HIS A 148 -14.79 -12.69 3.60
C HIS A 148 -15.39 -14.07 3.91
N PRO A 149 -15.23 -15.09 3.06
CA PRO A 149 -15.54 -16.46 3.43
C PRO A 149 -14.53 -16.91 4.51
N ALA A 150 -14.95 -16.84 5.77
CA ALA A 150 -14.37 -17.48 6.95
C ALA A 150 -12.88 -17.90 6.90
N VAL A 151 -11.96 -16.96 6.66
CA VAL A 151 -10.71 -16.99 7.43
C VAL A 151 -11.11 -16.44 8.79
N SER A 152 -11.51 -17.35 9.68
CA SER A 152 -11.69 -17.04 11.10
C SER A 152 -10.37 -16.45 11.60
N THR A 153 -10.29 -15.13 11.72
CA THR A 153 -9.04 -14.40 11.95
C THR A 153 -8.58 -14.58 13.39
N PRO A 154 -7.69 -15.55 13.70
CA PRO A 154 -7.38 -15.88 15.10
C PRO A 154 -6.52 -14.79 15.75
N TRP A 155 -5.94 -13.91 14.93
CA TRP A 155 -4.98 -12.87 15.30
C TRP A 155 -5.60 -11.47 15.40
N LEU A 156 -6.82 -11.22 14.91
CA LEU A 156 -7.47 -9.91 15.13
C LEU A 156 -7.72 -9.60 16.61
N PRO A 157 -8.17 -10.56 17.45
CA PRO A 157 -8.26 -10.36 18.90
C PRO A 157 -6.91 -10.09 19.57
N ALA A 158 -5.82 -10.70 19.05
CA ALA A 158 -4.48 -10.59 19.63
C ALA A 158 -3.88 -9.17 19.51
N LEU A 159 -4.39 -8.33 18.61
CA LEU A 159 -4.00 -6.92 18.47
C LEU A 159 -4.77 -5.96 19.40
N HIS A 160 -5.83 -6.46 20.07
CA HIS A 160 -6.58 -5.72 21.10
C HIS A 160 -6.26 -6.20 22.53
N GLN A 161 -5.49 -7.28 22.69
CA GLN A 161 -4.96 -7.69 23.98
C GLN A 161 -3.84 -6.74 24.41
N PRO A 162 -3.83 -6.23 25.66
CA PRO A 162 -2.66 -5.54 26.18
C PRO A 162 -1.47 -6.51 26.23
N VAL A 163 -0.29 -6.05 25.80
CA VAL A 163 0.94 -6.86 25.84
C VAL A 163 1.22 -7.25 27.30
N PRO A 164 1.38 -8.54 27.64
CA PRO A 164 1.65 -8.95 29.02
C PRO A 164 2.90 -8.23 29.57
N GLY A 165 2.73 -7.52 30.68
CA GLY A 165 3.80 -6.73 31.31
C GLY A 165 3.90 -5.26 30.86
N VAL A 166 3.13 -4.81 29.85
CA VAL A 166 3.04 -3.39 29.49
C VAL A 166 1.82 -2.76 30.14
N GLU A 167 1.98 -2.32 31.39
CA GLU A 167 0.96 -1.53 32.07
C GLU A 167 0.87 -0.14 31.43
N VAL A 168 -0.14 0.06 30.58
CA VAL A 168 -0.44 1.38 30.00
C VAL A 168 -0.96 2.27 31.12
N ARG A 169 -0.05 2.95 31.83
CA ARG A 169 -0.36 4.05 32.74
C ARG A 169 -1.27 5.03 32.00
N ARG A 170 -2.54 5.10 32.41
CA ARG A 170 -3.51 6.05 31.86
C ARG A 170 -3.04 7.46 32.21
N GLY A 171 -2.32 8.09 31.29
CA GLY A 171 -1.91 9.49 31.39
C GLY A 171 -3.15 10.37 31.48
N SER A 172 -3.49 10.81 32.68
CA SER A 172 -4.55 11.78 32.92
C SER A 172 -4.21 13.10 32.21
N CYS A 173 -5.04 13.47 31.23
CA CYS A 173 -4.86 14.67 30.41
C CYS A 173 -4.83 15.94 31.29
N PRO A 174 -3.72 16.71 31.35
CA PRO A 174 -3.58 17.83 32.26
C PRO A 174 -4.03 19.15 31.60
N LEU A 175 -5.35 19.39 31.53
CA LEU A 175 -5.92 20.70 31.20
C LEU A 175 -7.01 21.13 32.19
N ARG A 176 -6.60 21.32 33.45
CA ARG A 176 -7.23 22.22 34.44
C ARG A 176 -6.23 22.53 35.55
N GLY A 177 -5.86 23.80 35.69
CA GLY A 177 -5.21 24.31 36.92
C GLY A 177 -6.26 24.81 37.92
N PRO A 178 -5.87 25.58 38.96
CA PRO A 178 -4.50 25.94 39.36
C PRO A 178 -4.17 25.60 40.84
N GLY A 179 -2.89 25.48 41.19
CA GLY A 179 -2.48 25.42 42.62
C GLY A 179 -1.07 24.90 42.93
N ALA A 180 -0.27 25.74 43.59
CA ALA A 180 0.82 25.41 44.53
C ALA A 180 2.05 24.54 44.11
N VAL A 181 3.17 25.22 43.80
CA VAL A 181 4.42 25.23 44.62
C VAL A 181 5.09 23.88 45.00
N ARG A 182 6.13 23.46 44.25
CA ARG A 182 7.61 23.41 44.60
C ARG A 182 8.42 22.29 43.90
N PRO A 183 9.77 22.41 43.79
CA PRO A 183 10.62 21.52 42.97
C PRO A 183 11.51 20.53 43.77
N MET A 184 12.32 19.77 43.03
CA MET A 184 13.43 18.86 43.39
C MET A 184 13.08 17.37 43.58
N ALA A 185 13.62 16.50 42.71
CA ALA A 185 14.82 15.70 43.02
C ALA A 185 15.31 14.91 41.79
N SER A 186 16.61 14.60 41.75
CA SER A 186 17.29 13.83 40.69
C SER A 186 17.40 12.34 41.04
N SER A 187 17.35 11.45 40.03
CA SER A 187 18.13 10.20 39.84
C SER A 187 17.46 9.40 38.70
N ALA A 188 18.06 8.98 37.58
CA ALA A 188 19.41 8.47 37.27
C ALA A 188 19.71 7.07 37.84
N THR A 189 19.95 6.08 36.95
CA THR A 189 20.44 4.71 37.24
C THR A 189 19.37 3.78 37.87
N ALA A 190 19.20 2.47 37.57
CA ALA A 190 19.71 1.53 36.54
C ALA A 190 18.48 0.79 35.91
N MET A 191 18.51 -0.34 35.18
CA MET A 191 19.48 -1.30 34.60
C MET A 191 18.80 -1.83 33.29
N ALA A 192 19.40 -2.37 32.22
CA ALA A 192 20.51 -3.31 32.03
C ALA A 192 20.23 -4.77 32.45
N ALA A 193 19.41 -5.46 31.66
CA ALA A 193 19.33 -6.93 31.54
C ALA A 193 18.73 -7.31 30.17
N ILE A 194 19.08 -8.51 29.66
CA ILE A 194 18.81 -9.13 28.32
C ILE A 194 20.00 -8.99 27.35
N LEU A 195 20.98 -9.91 27.50
CA LEU A 195 21.88 -10.41 26.46
C LEU A 195 22.67 -11.62 27.01
N ALA A 196 22.01 -12.78 27.13
CA ALA A 196 22.65 -14.09 27.36
C ALA A 196 21.64 -15.24 27.17
N SER A 197 21.53 -15.78 25.96
CA SER A 197 21.06 -17.13 25.62
C SER A 197 21.63 -17.48 24.25
#